data_AF-A0A8H3GPL9-F1
#
_entry.id   AF-A0A8H3GPL9-F1
#
_cell.length_a   1.000
_cell.length_b   1.000
_cell.length_c   1.000
_cell.angle_alpha   90.00
_cell.angle_beta   90.00
_cell.angle_gamma   90.00
#
_symmetry.space_group_name_H-M   'P 1'
#
loop_
_entity.id
_entity.type
_entity.pdbx_description
1 polymer ?
#
loop_
_entity_poly.entity_id
_entity_poly.type
_entity_poly.pdbx_seq_one_letter_code
_entity_poly.pdbx_strand_id
1 'polypeptide(L)'
;MTPRQTTTLRTYGSRGAAARTKSLSDDIITGGLASACSVSDSRPLDGTKTSLSALKRKHSSTNNLHSFFAVSQSSKKPKLVGHSRKTPSKVLAGPENSADTPVLAQLHFLSSKTTLVTCKSCDLSYTRGAPEDESFHRAHCLRIVRGLEWSREERTLEKPLGSGTSDVEIIEERCVLPNGDVGRIVRIRCDVTKGKLGQKVTILLSTINKALSAPSLPESSLSSSKAYVMIVPGSSSKLGAKNKPLAKRSNAERIVGCVVTTPIASAMRVIDNSELEASGISKSDLVCVDIDDSRGNVYCE
;
A
#
# COMPACT_ATOMS: atom_id res chain seq x y z
N MET A 1 -18.12 -54.45 22.77
CA MET A 1 -17.08 -54.14 23.77
C MET A 1 -15.75 -54.05 23.04
N THR A 2 -15.34 -52.82 22.71
CA THR A 2 -14.12 -52.51 21.94
C THR A 2 -13.11 -51.83 22.88
N PRO A 3 -11.81 -52.20 22.83
CA PRO A 3 -10.84 -51.69 23.77
C PRO A 3 -10.41 -50.26 23.44
N ARG A 4 -10.38 -49.45 24.49
CA ARG A 4 -10.03 -48.02 24.55
C ARG A 4 -8.51 -47.87 24.41
N GLN A 5 -8.03 -47.28 23.32
CA GLN A 5 -6.61 -46.98 23.15
C GLN A 5 -6.24 -45.72 23.92
N THR A 6 -5.35 -45.85 24.90
CA THR A 6 -4.73 -44.77 25.67
C THR A 6 -3.43 -44.34 24.99
N THR A 7 -3.41 -43.13 24.43
CA THR A 7 -2.19 -42.51 23.90
C THR A 7 -1.46 -41.79 25.02
N THR A 8 -0.24 -42.24 25.31
CA THR A 8 0.69 -41.64 26.28
C THR A 8 1.37 -40.40 25.69
N LEU A 9 1.21 -39.27 26.38
CA LEU A 9 1.89 -38.01 26.09
C LEU A 9 3.36 -38.11 26.54
N ARG A 10 4.30 -38.04 25.59
CA ARG A 10 5.74 -37.90 25.88
C ARG A 10 6.07 -36.43 26.07
N THR A 11 6.29 -36.03 27.32
CA THR A 11 6.80 -34.72 27.70
C THR A 11 8.33 -34.73 27.59
N TYR A 12 8.90 -33.94 26.67
CA TYR A 12 10.35 -33.73 26.59
C TYR A 12 10.72 -32.55 27.49
N GLY A 13 11.43 -32.84 28.57
CA GLY A 13 12.01 -31.85 29.47
C GLY A 13 13.49 -31.59 29.20
N SER A 14 13.88 -30.35 29.52
CA SER A 14 15.12 -29.97 30.19
C SER A 14 16.36 -29.60 29.36
N ARG A 15 16.74 -28.31 29.47
CA ARG A 15 18.04 -27.73 29.92
C ARG A 15 17.97 -26.23 29.58
N GLY A 16 18.05 -25.27 30.50
CA GLY A 16 18.89 -25.15 31.69
C GLY A 16 19.92 -24.06 31.42
N ALA A 17 19.65 -22.81 31.80
CA ALA A 17 20.65 -21.75 31.93
C ALA A 17 20.18 -20.77 33.01
N ALA A 18 20.76 -20.95 34.19
CA ALA A 18 20.58 -20.08 35.34
C ALA A 18 21.38 -18.79 35.16
N ALA A 19 20.76 -17.64 35.44
CA ALA A 19 21.48 -16.42 35.77
C ALA A 19 20.66 -15.57 36.75
N ARG A 20 21.00 -15.75 38.03
CA ARG A 20 21.16 -14.74 39.08
C ARG A 20 19.97 -13.81 39.38
N THR A 21 19.24 -14.20 40.42
CA THR A 21 18.47 -13.33 41.30
C THR A 21 19.36 -12.26 41.96
N LYS A 22 18.88 -11.02 42.00
CA LYS A 22 19.14 -10.07 43.08
C LYS A 22 17.79 -9.70 43.67
N SER A 23 17.53 -10.21 44.87
CA SER A 23 16.53 -9.69 45.79
C SER A 23 17.08 -8.40 46.40
N LEU A 24 16.30 -7.33 46.37
CA LEU A 24 16.46 -6.24 47.32
C LEU A 24 15.09 -5.99 47.97
N SER A 25 15.18 -5.74 49.26
CA SER A 25 14.18 -5.79 50.31
C SER A 25 13.17 -4.64 50.32
N ASP A 26 12.09 -4.94 51.03
CA ASP A 26 11.03 -4.14 51.63
C ASP A 26 11.33 -2.65 51.91
N ASP A 27 10.32 -1.81 51.69
CA ASP A 27 9.82 -0.93 52.75
C ASP A 27 8.32 -0.62 52.58
N ILE A 28 7.68 -0.48 53.73
CA ILE A 28 6.24 -0.58 54.03
C ILE A 28 5.72 0.79 54.53
N ILE A 29 4.50 1.15 54.09
CA ILE A 29 3.47 2.05 54.69
C ILE A 29 3.73 3.57 54.83
N THR A 30 2.89 4.36 54.15
CA THR A 30 1.91 5.36 54.68
C THR A 30 1.31 6.09 53.45
N GLY A 31 0.01 6.32 53.24
CA GLY A 31 -1.06 6.77 54.13
C GLY A 31 -1.28 8.27 53.94
N GLY A 32 -2.44 8.71 53.42
CA GLY A 32 -2.95 10.06 53.69
C GLY A 32 -3.34 10.96 52.51
N LEU A 33 -4.66 11.02 52.28
CA LEU A 33 -5.53 12.20 52.15
C LEU A 33 -5.25 13.32 51.12
N ALA A 34 -6.37 13.65 50.46
CA ALA A 34 -6.71 14.85 49.70
C ALA A 34 -6.02 16.15 50.14
N SER A 35 -5.65 16.97 49.15
CA SER A 35 -5.69 18.42 49.29
C SER A 35 -6.00 19.09 47.96
N ALA A 36 -7.01 19.94 47.99
CA ALA A 36 -7.51 20.74 46.90
C ALA A 36 -6.70 22.04 46.75
N CYS A 37 -6.86 22.66 45.57
CA CYS A 37 -6.70 24.08 45.28
C CYS A 37 -5.35 24.76 45.61
N SER A 38 -4.66 25.26 44.58
CA SER A 38 -4.33 26.69 44.54
C SER A 38 -3.90 27.15 43.16
N VAL A 39 -4.49 28.28 42.80
CA VAL A 39 -4.14 29.19 41.71
C VAL A 39 -2.91 29.99 42.12
N SER A 40 -1.97 30.23 41.19
CA SER A 40 -1.18 31.46 40.96
C SER A 40 0.00 31.08 40.05
N ASP A 41 0.06 31.54 38.80
CA ASP A 41 0.51 32.87 38.40
C ASP A 41 1.98 33.14 38.77
N SER A 42 2.89 33.02 37.80
CA SER A 42 3.82 34.11 37.40
C SER A 42 5.03 33.62 36.57
N ARG A 43 5.12 34.24 35.38
CA ARG A 43 6.31 34.81 34.71
C ARG A 43 7.35 33.93 33.96
N PRO A 44 7.98 34.54 32.93
CA PRO A 44 8.81 33.87 31.94
C PRO A 44 10.29 33.86 32.34
N LEU A 45 11.02 32.83 31.91
CA LEU A 45 12.48 32.83 31.99
C LEU A 45 13.13 32.45 30.66
N ASP A 46 14.10 33.29 30.35
CA ASP A 46 15.04 33.31 29.25
C ASP A 46 15.75 31.97 29.00
N GLY A 47 15.98 31.74 27.70
CA GLY A 47 17.33 31.69 27.17
C GLY A 47 18.25 30.60 27.70
N THR A 48 18.29 29.47 26.99
CA THR A 48 19.51 28.66 26.90
C THR A 48 19.84 28.34 25.45
N LYS A 49 20.94 28.97 25.02
CA LYS A 49 21.67 28.72 23.78
C LYS A 49 22.36 27.36 23.88
N THR A 50 22.12 26.46 22.92
CA THR A 50 22.98 25.31 22.62
C THR A 50 23.25 25.33 21.12
N SER A 51 24.36 25.96 20.72
CA SER A 51 25.64 25.29 20.41
C SER A 51 25.51 24.31 19.23
N LEU A 52 25.60 24.88 18.02
CA LEU A 52 25.74 24.17 16.75
C LEU A 52 27.22 23.88 16.50
N SER A 53 27.64 22.66 16.80
CA SER A 53 29.00 22.18 16.54
C SER A 53 28.99 21.15 15.40
N ALA A 54 29.28 21.67 14.20
CA ALA A 54 30.08 21.07 13.13
C ALA A 54 30.11 19.52 13.01
N LEU A 55 29.21 18.97 12.19
CA LEU A 55 29.43 17.69 11.50
C LEU A 55 29.51 17.93 10.00
N LYS A 56 30.75 18.18 9.56
CA LYS A 56 31.17 18.32 8.17
C LYS A 56 31.13 16.95 7.50
N ARG A 57 30.00 16.56 6.91
CA ARG A 57 29.92 15.42 5.97
C ARG A 57 29.83 15.95 4.54
N LYS A 58 30.78 15.49 3.72
CA LYS A 58 30.83 15.68 2.26
C LYS A 58 29.51 15.21 1.65
N HIS A 59 28.68 16.14 1.20
CA HIS A 59 27.59 15.85 0.29
C HIS A 59 28.16 15.73 -1.13
N SER A 60 28.18 14.53 -1.71
CA SER A 60 28.21 14.41 -3.16
C SER A 60 26.84 14.80 -3.68
N SER A 61 26.71 16.05 -4.09
CA SER A 61 25.58 16.59 -4.82
C SER A 61 25.38 15.80 -6.11
N THR A 62 24.32 14.99 -6.17
CA THR A 62 23.73 14.50 -7.42
C THR A 62 22.21 14.65 -7.37
N ASN A 63 21.75 15.83 -6.93
CA ASN A 63 20.40 16.29 -7.23
C ASN A 63 20.47 17.09 -8.53
N ASN A 64 20.31 16.41 -9.66
CA ASN A 64 20.02 17.09 -10.92
C ASN A 64 18.85 16.39 -11.62
N LEU A 65 17.65 16.61 -11.07
CA LEU A 65 16.38 16.16 -11.65
C LEU A 65 15.98 16.93 -12.92
N HIS A 66 16.78 17.91 -13.36
CA HIS A 66 16.53 18.65 -14.60
C HIS A 66 17.03 17.94 -15.87
N SER A 67 17.68 16.77 -15.79
CA SER A 67 18.11 16.04 -17.00
C SER A 67 17.03 15.19 -17.66
N PHE A 68 15.82 15.08 -17.08
CA PHE A 68 14.75 14.23 -17.62
C PHE A 68 13.76 14.94 -18.56
N PHE A 69 13.78 16.28 -18.60
CA PHE A 69 12.91 17.09 -19.48
C PHE A 69 13.69 17.84 -20.56
N ALA A 70 14.88 17.36 -20.95
CA ALA A 70 15.58 17.86 -22.13
C ALA A 70 14.83 17.40 -23.39
N VAL A 71 13.76 18.11 -23.70
CA VAL A 71 13.08 18.12 -24.99
C VAL A 71 14.03 18.74 -26.02
N SER A 72 14.24 17.98 -27.10
CA SER A 72 14.71 18.41 -28.42
C SER A 72 16.07 19.10 -28.55
N GLN A 73 17.07 18.35 -29.03
CA GLN A 73 17.98 18.85 -30.06
C GLN A 73 17.94 17.95 -31.30
N SER A 74 17.30 18.52 -32.33
CA SER A 74 17.59 18.48 -33.76
C SER A 74 18.40 17.32 -34.37
N SER A 75 17.71 16.67 -35.32
CA SER A 75 18.20 16.26 -36.64
C SER A 75 19.50 15.43 -36.71
N LYS A 76 19.35 14.11 -36.65
CA LYS A 76 20.11 13.22 -37.54
C LYS A 76 19.15 12.29 -38.25
N LYS A 77 18.89 12.62 -39.52
CA LYS A 77 18.18 11.77 -40.49
C LYS A 77 18.82 10.38 -40.48
N PRO A 78 18.05 9.28 -40.33
CA PRO A 78 18.60 7.96 -40.60
C PRO A 78 18.88 7.87 -42.10
N LYS A 79 20.16 7.89 -42.46
CA LYS A 79 20.64 7.62 -43.82
C LYS A 79 20.41 6.12 -44.07
N LEU A 80 19.30 5.78 -44.71
CA LEU A 80 19.08 4.47 -45.30
C LEU A 80 20.17 4.22 -46.34
N VAL A 81 21.19 3.47 -45.95
CA VAL A 81 22.20 2.95 -46.87
C VAL A 81 21.51 1.86 -47.69
N GLY A 82 21.10 2.22 -48.90
CA GLY A 82 20.62 1.28 -49.89
C GLY A 82 21.74 0.33 -50.28
N HIS A 83 21.67 -0.91 -49.81
CA HIS A 83 22.40 -2.01 -50.44
C HIS A 83 21.65 -2.43 -51.71
N SER A 84 21.96 -1.73 -52.80
CA SER A 84 21.72 -2.25 -54.15
C SER A 84 22.69 -3.41 -54.40
N ARG A 85 22.22 -4.65 -54.29
CA ARG A 85 22.85 -5.80 -54.93
C ARG A 85 22.15 -6.03 -56.26
N LYS A 86 22.90 -5.70 -57.31
CA LYS A 86 22.62 -5.95 -58.71
C LYS A 86 22.40 -7.45 -58.95
N THR A 87 21.23 -7.81 -59.49
CA THR A 87 21.03 -9.04 -60.25
C THR A 87 20.62 -8.64 -61.67
N PRO A 88 21.30 -9.12 -62.72
CA PRO A 88 20.90 -8.85 -64.10
C PRO A 88 19.82 -9.87 -64.48
N SER A 89 18.56 -9.42 -64.53
CA SER A 89 17.50 -10.21 -65.18
C SER A 89 17.15 -9.60 -66.53
N LYS A 90 17.19 -10.47 -67.52
CA LYS A 90 17.05 -10.22 -68.97
C LYS A 90 15.62 -9.82 -69.28
N VAL A 91 15.47 -8.67 -69.93
CA VAL A 91 14.20 -8.14 -70.46
C VAL A 91 13.71 -9.05 -71.60
N LEU A 92 12.46 -9.51 -71.50
CA LEU A 92 11.65 -9.91 -72.65
C LEU A 92 10.38 -9.08 -72.61
N ALA A 93 10.19 -8.32 -73.68
CA ALA A 93 9.07 -7.41 -73.90
C ALA A 93 7.78 -8.19 -74.16
N GLY A 94 6.69 -7.75 -73.54
CA GLY A 94 5.30 -8.14 -73.83
C GLY A 94 4.40 -6.91 -73.68
N PRO A 95 3.35 -6.77 -74.51
CA PRO A 95 2.74 -5.47 -74.80
C PRO A 95 1.75 -5.01 -73.73
N GLU A 96 1.62 -3.68 -73.69
CA GLU A 96 0.73 -2.86 -72.87
C GLU A 96 -0.75 -3.24 -72.99
N ASN A 97 -1.46 -3.18 -71.86
CA ASN A 97 -2.62 -2.31 -71.63
C ASN A 97 -3.60 -2.91 -70.61
N SER A 98 -3.50 -2.45 -69.36
CA SER A 98 -4.65 -2.30 -68.47
C SER A 98 -4.25 -1.34 -67.35
N ALA A 99 -4.99 -0.24 -67.22
CA ALA A 99 -4.80 0.75 -66.19
C ALA A 99 -4.94 0.11 -64.80
N ASP A 100 -3.81 -0.12 -64.12
CA ASP A 100 -3.75 -0.57 -62.73
C ASP A 100 -4.23 0.57 -61.82
N THR A 101 -5.53 0.61 -61.57
CA THR A 101 -6.08 1.39 -60.46
C THR A 101 -5.51 0.84 -59.16
N PRO A 102 -4.83 1.63 -58.32
CA PRO A 102 -4.28 1.14 -57.06
C PRO A 102 -5.42 0.59 -56.21
N VAL A 103 -5.43 -0.72 -56.03
CA VAL A 103 -6.38 -1.40 -55.13
C VAL A 103 -6.13 -0.83 -53.74
N LEU A 104 -7.06 0.00 -53.26
CA LEU A 104 -7.08 0.48 -51.89
C LEU A 104 -7.32 -0.74 -51.01
N ALA A 105 -6.23 -1.36 -50.56
CA ALA A 105 -6.29 -2.41 -49.56
C ALA A 105 -6.76 -1.76 -48.25
N GLN A 106 -8.05 -1.92 -47.95
CA GLN A 106 -8.60 -1.55 -46.65
C GLN A 106 -7.89 -2.43 -45.61
N LEU A 107 -6.95 -1.82 -44.89
CA LEU A 107 -6.35 -2.41 -43.70
C LEU A 107 -7.45 -2.52 -42.65
N HIS A 108 -8.25 -3.58 -42.74
CA HIS A 108 -9.03 -4.06 -41.60
C HIS A 108 -8.00 -4.37 -40.52
N PHE A 109 -7.88 -3.48 -39.53
CA PHE A 109 -7.18 -3.75 -38.29
C PHE A 109 -7.93 -4.89 -37.59
N LEU A 110 -7.72 -6.12 -38.07
CA LEU A 110 -8.05 -7.36 -37.39
C LEU A 110 -7.07 -7.50 -36.22
N SER A 111 -7.15 -6.58 -35.26
CA SER A 111 -6.45 -6.71 -33.99
C SER A 111 -7.19 -7.78 -33.19
N SER A 112 -7.01 -9.05 -33.59
CA SER A 112 -7.50 -10.23 -32.88
C SER A 112 -6.94 -10.32 -31.46
N LYS A 113 -5.96 -9.49 -31.11
CA LYS A 113 -5.47 -9.28 -29.74
C LYS A 113 -6.09 -8.03 -29.15
N THR A 114 -6.70 -8.19 -27.97
CA THR A 114 -7.16 -7.07 -27.15
C THR A 114 -5.97 -6.17 -26.83
N THR A 115 -6.05 -4.91 -27.24
CA THR A 115 -5.02 -3.90 -26.90
C THR A 115 -5.11 -3.52 -25.42
N LEU A 116 -6.29 -3.68 -24.81
CA LEU A 116 -6.49 -3.50 -23.38
C LEU A 116 -5.95 -4.70 -22.59
N VAL A 117 -5.09 -4.42 -21.62
CA VAL A 117 -4.48 -5.39 -20.72
C VAL A 117 -4.66 -4.92 -19.28
N THR A 118 -5.08 -5.82 -18.40
CA THR A 118 -5.17 -5.57 -16.95
C THR A 118 -3.94 -6.12 -16.24
N CYS A 119 -3.29 -5.29 -15.43
CA CYS A 119 -2.08 -5.68 -14.70
C CYS A 119 -2.41 -6.50 -13.44
N LYS A 120 -1.91 -7.74 -13.33
CA LYS A 120 -2.20 -8.62 -12.18
C LYS A 120 -1.70 -8.15 -10.82
N SER A 121 -0.82 -7.13 -10.77
CA SER A 121 -0.26 -6.62 -9.51
C SER A 121 -0.92 -5.34 -9.00
N CYS A 122 -1.60 -4.58 -9.87
CA CYS A 122 -2.26 -3.33 -9.50
C CYS A 122 -3.67 -3.18 -10.06
N ASP A 123 -4.15 -4.16 -10.83
CA ASP A 123 -5.45 -4.24 -11.49
C ASP A 123 -5.82 -3.05 -12.39
N LEU A 124 -4.86 -2.18 -12.70
CA LEU A 124 -5.03 -1.12 -13.69
C LEU A 124 -5.12 -1.73 -15.09
N SER A 125 -6.18 -1.36 -15.82
CA SER A 125 -6.34 -1.66 -17.24
C SER A 125 -5.73 -0.54 -18.09
N TYR A 126 -4.89 -0.89 -19.07
CA TYR A 126 -4.18 0.06 -19.92
C TYR A 126 -4.02 -0.47 -21.35
N THR A 127 -3.76 0.41 -22.31
CA THR A 127 -3.56 0.03 -23.72
C THR A 127 -2.11 -0.35 -23.98
N ARG A 128 -1.86 -1.63 -24.25
CA ARG A 128 -0.53 -2.11 -24.67
C ARG A 128 -0.18 -1.53 -26.04
N GLY A 129 1.03 -1.01 -26.17
CA GLY A 129 1.52 -0.33 -27.37
C GLY A 129 1.27 1.18 -27.38
N ALA A 130 0.46 1.71 -26.45
CA ALA A 130 0.36 3.15 -26.23
C ALA A 130 1.43 3.57 -25.20
N PRO A 131 2.47 4.31 -25.61
CA PRO A 131 3.62 4.61 -24.73
C PRO A 131 3.21 5.46 -23.51
N GLU A 132 2.20 6.30 -23.64
CA GLU A 132 1.65 7.13 -22.56
C GLU A 132 1.02 6.24 -21.47
N ASP A 133 0.08 5.38 -21.85
CA ASP A 133 -0.57 4.39 -20.97
C ASP A 133 0.46 3.48 -20.27
N GLU A 134 1.46 2.98 -21.01
CA GLU A 134 2.48 2.11 -20.45
C GLU A 134 3.40 2.84 -19.45
N SER A 135 3.71 4.12 -19.70
CA SER A 135 4.47 4.94 -18.77
C SER A 135 3.67 5.25 -17.49
N PHE A 136 2.39 5.58 -17.65
CA PHE A 136 1.46 5.81 -16.55
C PHE A 136 1.28 4.55 -15.70
N HIS A 137 1.02 3.41 -16.35
CA HIS A 137 0.91 2.12 -15.69
C HIS A 137 2.19 1.77 -14.92
N ARG A 138 3.38 1.95 -15.51
CA ARG A 138 4.65 1.68 -14.79
C ARG A 138 4.78 2.52 -13.52
N ALA A 139 4.50 3.82 -13.60
CA ALA A 139 4.56 4.71 -12.44
C ALA A 139 3.48 4.37 -11.39
N HIS A 140 2.28 4.01 -11.82
CA HIS A 140 1.20 3.56 -10.96
C HIS A 140 1.55 2.24 -10.25
N CYS A 141 1.88 1.20 -11.02
CA CYS A 141 2.22 -0.13 -10.54
C CYS A 141 3.36 -0.08 -9.51
N LEU A 142 4.43 0.66 -9.80
CA LEU A 142 5.56 0.81 -8.86
C LEU A 142 5.13 1.45 -7.53
N ARG A 143 4.21 2.44 -7.58
CA ARG A 143 3.66 3.07 -6.37
C ARG A 143 2.82 2.08 -5.58
N ILE A 144 1.91 1.35 -6.22
CA ILE A 144 1.06 0.33 -5.57
C ILE A 144 1.93 -0.74 -4.91
N VAL A 145 2.87 -1.32 -5.64
CA VAL A 145 3.74 -2.40 -5.13
C VAL A 145 4.54 -1.92 -3.91
N ARG A 146 5.14 -0.72 -3.95
CA ARG A 146 5.84 -0.14 -2.80
C ARG A 146 4.89 0.19 -1.63
N GLY A 147 3.68 0.65 -1.94
CA GLY A 147 2.65 0.93 -0.94
C GLY A 147 2.16 -0.32 -0.23
N LEU A 148 2.18 -1.47 -0.90
CA LEU A 148 1.74 -2.75 -0.34
C LEU A 148 2.89 -3.60 0.24
N GLU A 149 4.15 -3.32 -0.07
CA GLU A 149 5.29 -4.07 0.48
C GLU A 149 5.48 -3.80 1.98
N TRP A 150 5.58 -4.84 2.80
CA TRP A 150 5.96 -4.71 4.21
C TRP A 150 7.39 -5.20 4.38
N SER A 151 8.31 -4.26 4.63
CA SER A 151 9.74 -4.54 4.64
C SER A 151 10.21 -5.02 6.02
N ARG A 152 11.48 -5.43 6.09
CA ARG A 152 12.08 -5.91 7.33
C ARG A 152 12.20 -4.78 8.35
N GLU A 153 12.37 -3.56 7.89
CA GLU A 153 12.48 -2.36 8.71
C GLU A 153 11.18 -2.11 9.49
N GLU A 154 10.01 -2.17 8.84
CA GLU A 154 8.74 -2.01 9.55
C GLU A 154 8.50 -3.18 10.51
N ARG A 155 8.90 -4.40 10.14
CA ARG A 155 8.81 -5.57 11.02
C ARG A 155 9.59 -5.42 12.32
N THR A 156 10.72 -4.70 12.31
CA THR A 156 11.49 -4.44 13.55
C THR A 156 10.80 -3.46 14.50
N LEU A 157 9.81 -2.70 14.03
CA LEU A 157 9.03 -1.76 14.84
C LEU A 157 7.81 -2.41 15.49
N GLU A 158 7.40 -3.59 15.00
CA GLU A 158 6.28 -4.35 15.55
C GLU A 158 6.57 -4.75 17.00
N LYS A 159 5.67 -4.37 17.90
CA LYS A 159 5.67 -4.83 19.29
C LYS A 159 4.36 -5.54 19.64
N PRO A 160 4.34 -6.40 20.66
CA PRO A 160 3.10 -6.97 21.18
C PRO A 160 2.13 -5.87 21.64
N LEU A 161 0.83 -6.12 21.47
CA LEU A 161 -0.24 -5.28 22.02
C LEU A 161 -0.03 -5.04 23.52
N GLY A 162 -0.18 -3.80 23.97
CA GLY A 162 -0.01 -3.40 25.37
C GLY A 162 1.37 -2.85 25.73
N SER A 163 2.32 -2.77 24.78
CA SER A 163 3.61 -2.10 25.03
C SER A 163 3.47 -0.58 25.28
N GLY A 164 2.31 0.02 25.01
CA GLY A 164 1.92 1.39 25.40
C GLY A 164 2.69 2.54 24.73
N THR A 165 3.75 2.23 23.99
CA THR A 165 4.73 3.20 23.47
C THR A 165 5.08 2.96 22.00
N SER A 166 4.60 1.87 21.39
CA SER A 166 4.90 1.55 20.00
C SER A 166 3.86 2.10 19.05
N ASP A 167 4.35 2.73 18.00
CA ASP A 167 3.52 3.19 16.88
C ASP A 167 2.92 2.02 16.06
N VAL A 168 3.49 0.82 16.21
CA VAL A 168 3.13 -0.42 15.51
C VAL A 168 2.92 -1.54 16.52
N GLU A 169 1.68 -2.03 16.65
CA GLU A 169 1.31 -3.08 17.59
C GLU A 169 0.69 -4.28 16.87
N ILE A 170 1.14 -5.49 17.19
CA ILE A 170 0.55 -6.72 16.69
C ILE A 170 -0.74 -6.99 17.44
N ILE A 171 -1.87 -7.00 16.74
CA ILE A 171 -3.20 -7.26 17.30
C ILE A 171 -3.49 -8.75 17.28
N GLU A 172 -3.17 -9.41 16.17
CA GLU A 172 -3.40 -10.84 15.97
C GLU A 172 -2.22 -11.42 15.18
N GLU A 173 -1.52 -12.40 15.73
CA GLU A 173 -0.33 -12.99 15.10
C GLU A 173 -0.66 -13.98 13.99
N ARG A 174 -1.84 -14.61 14.06
CA ARG A 174 -2.18 -15.73 13.17
C ARG A 174 -3.61 -15.64 12.64
N CYS A 175 -3.76 -14.89 11.57
CA CYS A 175 -5.00 -14.81 10.79
C CYS A 175 -4.94 -15.74 9.58
N VAL A 176 -5.87 -16.70 9.47
CA VAL A 176 -5.99 -17.57 8.29
C VAL A 176 -7.00 -16.96 7.32
N LEU A 177 -6.55 -16.67 6.10
CA LEU A 177 -7.41 -16.17 5.03
C LEU A 177 -8.16 -17.32 4.35
N PRO A 178 -9.29 -17.05 3.65
CA PRO A 178 -10.06 -18.07 2.94
C PRO A 178 -9.26 -18.87 1.89
N ASN A 179 -8.17 -18.28 1.37
CA ASN A 179 -7.27 -18.93 0.43
C ASN A 179 -6.24 -19.87 1.11
N GLY A 180 -6.27 -19.99 2.44
CA GLY A 180 -5.35 -20.79 3.25
C GLY A 180 -4.04 -20.09 3.61
N ASP A 181 -3.83 -18.85 3.14
CA ASP A 181 -2.65 -18.07 3.54
C ASP A 181 -2.77 -17.67 5.01
N VAL A 182 -1.64 -17.68 5.73
CA VAL A 182 -1.57 -17.27 7.13
C VAL A 182 -0.83 -15.95 7.21
N GLY A 183 -1.49 -14.93 7.76
CA GLY A 183 -0.94 -13.61 7.99
C GLY A 183 -1.11 -13.14 9.43
N ARG A 184 -0.89 -11.85 9.66
CA ARG A 184 -1.06 -11.17 10.95
C ARG A 184 -1.71 -9.81 10.77
N ILE A 185 -2.43 -9.34 11.79
CA ILE A 185 -3.02 -8.01 11.82
C ILE A 185 -2.17 -7.12 12.74
N VAL A 186 -1.79 -5.97 12.19
CA VAL A 186 -0.99 -4.97 12.88
C VAL A 186 -1.76 -3.65 12.92
N ARG A 187 -1.78 -3.00 14.08
CA ARG A 187 -2.31 -1.66 14.28
C ARG A 187 -1.19 -0.65 14.16
N ILE A 188 -1.39 0.36 13.32
CA ILE A 188 -0.46 1.44 13.07
C ILE A 188 -1.17 2.75 13.42
N ARG A 189 -0.51 3.64 14.15
CA ARG A 189 -1.02 5.00 14.34
C ARG A 189 -0.89 5.81 13.06
N CYS A 190 -1.93 6.57 12.70
CA CYS A 190 -1.91 7.36 11.47
C CYS A 190 -1.22 8.72 11.60
N ASP A 191 -0.91 9.14 12.83
CA ASP A 191 -0.30 10.43 13.15
C ASP A 191 1.25 10.43 13.09
N VAL A 192 1.83 9.27 12.75
CA VAL A 192 3.27 9.11 12.62
C VAL A 192 3.73 9.83 11.35
N THR A 193 4.35 11.00 11.51
CA THR A 193 4.88 11.80 10.38
C THR A 193 6.39 11.62 10.18
N LYS A 194 7.10 11.06 11.17
CA LYS A 194 8.57 10.99 11.18
C LYS A 194 9.09 9.59 10.88
N GLY A 195 10.28 9.54 10.28
CA GLY A 195 11.02 8.30 10.04
C GLY A 195 10.45 7.43 8.91
N LYS A 196 10.97 6.21 8.82
CA LYS A 196 10.59 5.25 7.77
C LYS A 196 9.12 4.83 7.87
N LEU A 197 8.61 4.66 9.09
CA LEU A 197 7.21 4.33 9.34
C LEU A 197 6.26 5.44 8.87
N GLY A 198 6.58 6.71 9.14
CA GLY A 198 5.75 7.82 8.66
C GLY A 198 5.71 7.92 7.13
N GLN A 199 6.85 7.68 6.47
CA GLN A 199 6.88 7.55 5.01
C GLN A 199 6.00 6.39 4.53
N LYS A 200 6.04 5.23 5.23
CA LYS A 200 5.22 4.07 4.90
C LYS A 200 3.72 4.37 5.03
N VAL A 201 3.30 4.97 6.14
CA VAL A 201 1.91 5.39 6.39
C VAL A 201 1.44 6.38 5.32
N THR A 202 2.27 7.38 5.00
CA THR A 202 1.98 8.37 3.95
C THR A 202 1.75 7.71 2.59
N ILE A 203 2.64 6.78 2.20
CA ILE A 203 2.50 6.05 0.92
C ILE A 203 1.25 5.16 0.94
N LEU A 204 0.98 4.46 2.05
CA LEU A 204 -0.19 3.58 2.18
C LEU A 204 -1.50 4.38 2.05
N LEU A 205 -1.67 5.47 2.80
CA LEU A 205 -2.86 6.31 2.75
C LEU A 205 -3.01 7.00 1.39
N SER A 206 -1.91 7.51 0.81
CA SER A 206 -1.94 8.08 -0.55
C SER A 206 -2.36 7.05 -1.60
N THR A 207 -1.93 5.79 -1.43
CA THR A 207 -2.31 4.68 -2.30
C THR A 207 -3.79 4.37 -2.20
N ILE A 208 -4.34 4.30 -0.98
CA ILE A 208 -5.76 4.05 -0.71
C ILE A 208 -6.63 5.18 -1.28
N ASN A 209 -6.31 6.44 -0.97
CA ASN A 209 -7.07 7.59 -1.45
C ASN A 209 -7.11 7.64 -2.98
N LYS A 210 -5.97 7.37 -3.62
CA LYS A 210 -5.92 7.32 -5.09
C LYS A 210 -6.73 6.17 -5.68
N ALA A 211 -6.74 5.00 -5.04
CA ALA A 211 -7.52 3.85 -5.51
C ALA A 211 -9.04 4.09 -5.36
N LEU A 212 -9.44 4.81 -4.30
CA LEU A 212 -10.83 5.16 -4.03
C LEU A 212 -11.27 6.47 -4.67
N SER A 213 -10.40 7.15 -5.41
CA SER A 213 -10.61 8.53 -5.90
C SER A 213 -11.04 9.50 -4.79
N ALA A 214 -10.60 9.24 -3.56
CA ALA A 214 -10.98 9.99 -2.37
C ALA A 214 -9.98 11.14 -2.09
N PRO A 215 -10.44 12.25 -1.49
CA PRO A 215 -9.55 13.28 -0.99
C PRO A 215 -8.69 12.76 0.17
N SER A 216 -7.57 13.43 0.43
CA SER A 216 -6.75 13.12 1.61
C SER A 216 -7.48 13.50 2.90
N LEU A 217 -7.37 12.64 3.91
CA LEU A 217 -7.90 12.90 5.25
C LEU A 217 -7.18 14.10 5.87
N PRO A 218 -7.90 14.98 6.59
CA PRO A 218 -7.29 16.10 7.30
C PRO A 218 -6.41 15.61 8.46
N GLU A 219 -5.38 16.39 8.81
CA GLU A 219 -4.42 16.04 9.85
C GLU A 219 -5.08 15.83 11.23
N SER A 220 -6.13 16.60 11.52
CA SER A 220 -6.93 16.46 12.75
C SER A 220 -7.55 15.07 12.87
N SER A 221 -8.09 14.51 11.78
CA SER A 221 -8.62 13.16 11.76
C SER A 221 -7.51 12.12 11.87
N LEU A 222 -6.39 12.31 11.17
CA LEU A 222 -5.26 11.38 11.22
C LEU A 222 -4.66 11.28 12.63
N SER A 223 -4.68 12.38 13.39
CA SER A 223 -4.15 12.43 14.77
C SER A 223 -4.80 11.42 15.73
N SER A 224 -6.08 11.11 15.50
CA SER A 224 -6.86 10.17 16.32
C SER A 224 -7.10 8.82 15.62
N SER A 225 -6.67 8.70 14.36
CA SER A 225 -6.95 7.53 13.53
C SER A 225 -5.94 6.42 13.71
N LYS A 226 -6.41 5.18 13.55
CA LYS A 226 -5.61 3.96 13.63
C LYS A 226 -5.87 3.12 12.39
N ALA A 227 -4.81 2.70 11.72
CA ALA A 227 -4.86 1.79 10.58
C ALA A 227 -4.62 0.36 11.06
N TYR A 228 -5.50 -0.57 10.69
CA TYR A 228 -5.37 -1.99 10.93
C TYR A 228 -5.02 -2.66 9.61
N VAL A 229 -3.85 -3.27 9.55
CA VAL A 229 -3.25 -3.77 8.31
C VAL A 229 -3.07 -5.28 8.42
N MET A 230 -3.62 -6.01 7.46
CA MET A 230 -3.42 -7.45 7.32
C MET A 230 -2.20 -7.71 6.45
N ILE A 231 -1.19 -8.36 7.03
CA ILE A 231 0.10 -8.64 6.41
C ILE A 231 0.22 -10.14 6.20
N VAL A 232 0.55 -10.56 4.98
CA VAL A 232 0.74 -11.95 4.60
C VAL A 232 2.17 -12.13 4.07
N PRO A 233 2.86 -13.24 4.40
CA PRO A 233 4.10 -13.58 3.73
C PRO A 233 3.90 -13.62 2.21
N GLY A 234 4.78 -12.97 1.47
CA GLY A 234 4.75 -13.04 0.01
C GLY A 234 4.84 -14.49 -0.40
N SER A 235 3.79 -14.99 -1.06
CA SER A 235 3.81 -16.33 -1.62
C SER A 235 4.91 -16.33 -2.69
N SER A 236 6.09 -16.86 -2.33
CA SER A 236 7.07 -17.24 -3.34
C SER A 236 6.31 -18.20 -4.26
N SER A 237 5.96 -17.72 -5.45
CA SER A 237 5.08 -18.45 -6.36
C SER A 237 5.60 -19.88 -6.45
N LYS A 238 4.80 -20.86 -6.03
CA LYS A 238 5.11 -22.29 -6.14
C LYS A 238 5.21 -22.78 -7.60
N LEU A 239 5.42 -21.88 -8.56
CA LEU A 239 5.77 -22.21 -9.92
C LEU A 239 7.22 -22.70 -9.99
N GLY A 240 7.40 -23.98 -9.70
CA GLY A 240 8.01 -24.90 -10.66
C GLY A 240 9.51 -24.81 -10.95
N ALA A 241 10.31 -24.02 -10.24
CA ALA A 241 11.77 -24.08 -10.41
C ALA A 241 12.39 -25.15 -9.48
N LYS A 242 12.15 -26.44 -9.77
CA LYS A 242 12.98 -27.52 -9.23
C LYS A 242 14.42 -27.28 -9.69
N ASN A 243 15.36 -27.25 -8.75
CA ASN A 243 16.81 -27.40 -8.98
C ASN A 243 17.64 -26.14 -9.29
N LYS A 244 17.42 -25.02 -8.60
CA LYS A 244 18.53 -24.08 -8.35
C LYS A 244 18.61 -23.68 -6.87
N PRO A 245 19.75 -23.92 -6.18
CA PRO A 245 19.99 -23.42 -4.83
C PRO A 245 20.29 -21.93 -4.92
N LEU A 246 19.25 -21.13 -5.09
CA LEU A 246 19.38 -19.69 -5.28
C LEU A 246 19.14 -18.97 -3.96
N ALA A 247 20.22 -18.35 -3.48
CA ALA A 247 20.31 -17.26 -2.50
C ALA A 247 19.00 -16.90 -1.76
N LYS A 248 19.01 -17.15 -0.44
CA LYS A 248 18.14 -16.61 0.63
C LYS A 248 17.28 -15.43 0.17
N ARG A 249 16.15 -15.71 -0.49
CA ARG A 249 15.19 -14.66 -0.88
C ARG A 249 14.64 -14.05 0.39
N SER A 250 14.70 -12.74 0.48
CA SER A 250 14.05 -11.98 1.55
C SER A 250 12.60 -12.43 1.64
N ASN A 251 12.14 -12.73 2.85
CA ASN A 251 10.73 -12.98 3.14
C ASN A 251 9.98 -11.66 2.93
N ALA A 252 9.74 -11.29 1.68
CA ALA A 252 8.98 -10.10 1.32
C ALA A 252 7.57 -10.32 1.84
N GLU A 253 7.13 -9.49 2.77
CA GLU A 253 5.77 -9.52 3.29
C GLU A 253 4.96 -8.47 2.52
N ARG A 254 3.64 -8.68 2.42
CA ARG A 254 2.76 -7.75 1.71
C ARG A 254 1.51 -7.48 2.52
N ILE A 255 1.04 -6.25 2.40
CA ILE A 255 -0.26 -5.79 2.86
C ILE A 255 -1.31 -6.30 1.87
N VAL A 256 -2.31 -7.00 2.38
CA VAL A 256 -3.45 -7.50 1.58
C VAL A 256 -4.78 -6.85 1.96
N GLY A 257 -4.82 -6.13 3.08
CA GLY A 257 -5.99 -5.39 3.54
C GLY A 257 -5.60 -4.29 4.51
N CYS A 258 -6.34 -3.19 4.48
CA CYS A 258 -6.15 -2.05 5.37
C CYS A 258 -7.52 -1.49 5.76
N VAL A 259 -7.74 -1.26 7.05
CA VAL A 259 -8.92 -0.60 7.60
C VAL A 259 -8.45 0.60 8.40
N VAL A 260 -8.89 1.81 8.04
CA VAL A 260 -8.62 3.02 8.81
C VAL A 260 -9.83 3.29 9.68
N THR A 261 -9.59 3.48 10.98
CA THR A 261 -10.62 3.76 11.96
C THR A 261 -10.34 5.10 12.62
N THR A 262 -11.39 5.85 12.90
CA THR A 262 -11.35 7.12 13.61
C THR A 262 -12.42 7.05 14.71
N PRO A 263 -12.15 7.51 15.94
CA PRO A 263 -13.20 7.60 16.94
C PRO A 263 -14.28 8.58 16.49
N ILE A 264 -15.53 8.20 16.68
CA ILE A 264 -16.71 9.04 16.41
C ILE A 264 -17.51 9.19 17.70
N ALA A 265 -18.14 10.36 17.88
CA ALA A 265 -18.98 10.62 19.05
C ALA A 265 -20.44 10.16 18.84
N SER A 266 -20.90 10.18 17.59
CA SER A 266 -22.24 9.78 17.18
C SER A 266 -22.18 9.15 15.78
N ALA A 267 -23.14 8.30 15.46
CA ALA A 267 -23.39 7.74 14.15
C ALA A 267 -24.90 7.78 13.88
N MET A 268 -25.29 8.14 12.67
CA MET A 268 -26.68 8.08 12.24
C MET A 268 -26.95 6.73 11.58
N ARG A 269 -28.17 6.22 11.74
CA ARG A 269 -28.61 4.98 11.10
C ARG A 269 -28.94 5.28 9.64
N VAL A 270 -28.33 4.56 8.71
CA VAL A 270 -28.73 4.62 7.30
C VAL A 270 -30.07 3.92 7.13
N ILE A 271 -31.04 4.61 6.54
CA ILE A 271 -32.36 4.08 6.20
C ILE A 271 -32.43 3.94 4.69
N ASP A 272 -32.65 2.70 4.25
CA ASP A 272 -32.90 2.40 2.84
C ASP A 272 -34.28 2.91 2.42
N ASN A 273 -34.44 3.33 1.17
CA ASN A 273 -35.75 3.78 0.66
C ASN A 273 -36.86 2.74 0.86
N SER A 274 -36.56 1.44 0.76
CA SER A 274 -37.57 0.40 1.01
C SER A 274 -38.03 0.34 2.47
N GLU A 275 -37.13 0.61 3.41
CA GLU A 275 -37.45 0.66 4.83
C GLU A 275 -38.16 1.96 5.19
N LEU A 276 -37.79 3.06 4.55
CA LEU A 276 -38.42 4.37 4.71
C LEU A 276 -39.91 4.34 4.39
N GLU A 277 -40.29 3.74 3.25
CA GLU A 277 -41.69 3.64 2.86
C GLU A 277 -42.49 2.66 3.76
N ALA A 278 -41.83 1.69 4.39
CA ALA A 278 -42.46 0.71 5.28
C ALA A 278 -42.64 1.24 6.72
N SER A 279 -41.72 2.07 7.20
CA SER A 279 -41.65 2.53 8.59
C SER A 279 -42.56 3.73 8.89
N GLY A 280 -43.11 4.38 7.86
CA GLY A 280 -43.97 5.57 8.03
C GLY A 280 -43.25 6.77 8.63
N ILE A 281 -41.91 6.72 8.68
CA ILE A 281 -41.08 7.84 9.15
C ILE A 281 -41.18 8.97 8.14
N SER A 282 -41.46 10.18 8.63
CA SER A 282 -41.53 11.35 7.76
C SER A 282 -40.15 11.67 7.19
N LYS A 283 -40.06 11.85 5.87
CA LYS A 283 -38.85 12.33 5.17
C LYS A 283 -38.32 13.65 5.72
N SER A 284 -39.15 14.45 6.39
CA SER A 284 -38.74 15.71 7.02
C SER A 284 -37.78 15.52 8.20
N ASP A 285 -37.82 14.34 8.83
CA ASP A 285 -37.10 14.08 10.08
C ASP A 285 -35.74 13.42 9.81
N LEU A 286 -35.44 13.15 8.53
CA LEU A 286 -34.24 12.47 8.08
C LEU A 286 -33.28 13.42 7.35
N VAL A 287 -31.99 13.18 7.51
CA VAL A 287 -30.95 13.89 6.79
C VAL A 287 -30.66 13.16 5.47
N CYS A 288 -30.86 13.83 4.34
CA CYS A 288 -30.44 13.30 3.04
C CYS A 288 -28.93 13.45 2.91
N VAL A 289 -28.21 12.32 2.86
CA VAL A 289 -26.73 12.28 2.84
C VAL A 289 -26.19 12.16 1.41
N ASP A 290 -26.95 11.53 0.52
CA ASP A 290 -26.60 11.41 -0.88
C ASP A 290 -27.85 11.53 -1.76
N ILE A 291 -27.71 12.31 -2.83
CA ILE A 291 -28.75 12.53 -3.83
C ILE A 291 -28.21 11.90 -5.12
N ASP A 292 -28.50 10.62 -5.32
CA ASP A 292 -28.24 9.94 -6.58
C ASP A 292 -29.54 9.90 -7.39
N ASP A 293 -29.59 10.68 -8.46
CA ASP A 293 -30.71 10.77 -9.39
C ASP A 293 -31.13 9.40 -9.97
N SER A 294 -30.24 8.40 -9.93
CA SER A 294 -30.45 7.10 -10.57
C SER A 294 -30.78 5.96 -9.61
N ARG A 295 -30.37 6.04 -8.34
CA ARG A 295 -30.49 4.94 -7.35
C ARG A 295 -31.37 5.28 -6.15
N GLY A 296 -31.84 6.52 -6.09
CA GLY A 296 -32.64 7.04 -4.99
C GLY A 296 -31.77 7.60 -3.88
N ASN A 297 -32.37 8.49 -3.10
CA ASN A 297 -31.67 9.20 -2.04
C ASN A 297 -31.34 8.28 -0.86
N VAL A 298 -30.19 8.52 -0.23
CA VAL A 298 -29.81 7.89 1.05
C VAL A 298 -30.18 8.80 2.19
N TYR A 299 -30.94 8.28 3.15
CA TYR A 299 -31.40 9.01 4.33
C TYR A 299 -30.76 8.46 5.60
N CYS A 300 -30.56 9.35 6.56
CA CYS A 300 -30.01 9.03 7.87
C CYS A 300 -30.91 9.57 8.99
N GLU A 301 -31.12 8.75 10.01
CA GLU A 301 -31.78 9.07 11.30
C GLU A 301 -30.76 9.28 12.42
#